data_AF-A0A1F7K9X7-F1
#
_entry.id   AF-A0A1F7K9X7-F1
#
_cell.length_a   1.000
_cell.length_b   1.000
_cell.length_c   1.000
_cell.angle_alpha   90.00
_cell.angle_beta   90.00
_cell.angle_gamma   90.00
#
_symmetry.space_group_name_H-M   'P 1'
#
loop_
_entity.id
_entity.type
_entity.pdbx_description
1 polymer ?
#
loop_
_entity_poly.entity_id
_entity_poly.type
_entity_poly.pdbx_seq_one_letter_code
_entity_poly.pdbx_strand_id
1 'polypeptide(L)'
;MKNLIKFWLIILVFLSLSISQVMADRMGSDSYEFVFTNINMGGRTTGSPNYTLDMSLGQTVAKRWEENGYIVRAGFQYIHILYPFSFELSDTTLDFGTLIPGTPVTEQLTATITHRGQGYEVMVYQDHKLQTFDGNTWIEDTACDNPYCDADTAESWISSAVYGFGYNVTGHDVSADFNGSADYFRPFSTSPVTFMESSQAARNRQSVITAKINIDNTQEAGTYQTVLRFIALPKF
;
A
#
# COMPACT_ATOMS: atom_id res chain seq x y z
N MET A 1 -69.73 39.65 45.23
CA MET A 1 -68.38 40.29 45.28
C MET A 1 -67.23 39.31 45.54
N LYS A 2 -67.24 38.46 46.56
CA LYS A 2 -66.12 37.54 46.88
C LYS A 2 -65.70 36.58 45.74
N ASN A 3 -66.65 36.08 44.93
CA ASN A 3 -66.35 35.18 43.82
C ASN A 3 -65.76 35.89 42.58
N LEU A 4 -66.09 37.17 42.39
CA LEU A 4 -65.53 37.98 41.31
C LEU A 4 -64.04 38.29 41.55
N ILE A 5 -63.68 38.54 42.81
CA ILE A 5 -62.30 38.79 43.23
C ILE A 5 -61.43 37.54 43.02
N LYS A 6 -61.95 36.35 43.36
CA LYS A 6 -61.24 35.09 43.11
C LYS A 6 -61.01 34.83 41.62
N PHE A 7 -61.98 35.15 40.77
CA PHE A 7 -61.86 34.99 39.33
C PHE A 7 -60.78 35.91 38.74
N TRP A 8 -60.75 37.17 39.17
CA TRP A 8 -59.71 38.12 38.76
C TRP A 8 -58.31 37.73 39.26
N LEU A 9 -58.21 37.17 40.47
CA LEU A 9 -56.94 36.66 41.01
C LEU A 9 -56.41 35.48 40.19
N ILE A 10 -57.27 34.57 39.73
CA ILE A 10 -56.87 33.44 38.89
C ILE A 10 -56.39 33.92 37.52
N ILE A 11 -57.07 34.90 36.93
CA ILE A 11 -56.65 35.51 35.64
C ILE A 11 -55.31 36.24 35.80
N LEU A 12 -55.10 36.97 36.90
CA LEU A 12 -53.85 37.67 37.16
C LEU A 12 -52.68 36.68 37.36
N VAL A 13 -52.92 35.55 38.03
CA VAL A 13 -51.94 34.47 38.17
C VAL A 13 -51.60 33.84 36.82
N PHE A 14 -52.61 33.59 35.97
CA PHE A 14 -52.40 33.06 34.61
C PHE A 14 -51.65 34.04 33.69
N LEU A 15 -51.87 35.35 33.83
CA LEU A 15 -51.13 36.38 33.09
C LEU A 15 -49.71 36.61 33.62
N SER A 16 -49.44 36.28 34.89
CA SER A 16 -48.10 36.36 35.49
C SER A 16 -47.22 35.13 35.24
N LEU A 17 -47.78 34.05 34.68
CA LEU A 17 -47.03 32.93 34.13
C LEU A 17 -46.46 33.34 32.77
N SER A 18 -45.48 34.25 32.81
CA SER A 18 -44.70 34.69 31.67
C SER A 18 -44.09 33.47 30.96
N ILE A 19 -44.37 33.35 29.68
CA ILE A 19 -43.79 32.33 28.80
C ILE A 19 -42.29 32.62 28.73
N SER A 20 -41.47 31.80 29.40
CA SER A 20 -40.02 31.86 29.29
C SER A 20 -39.64 31.66 27.83
N GLN A 21 -38.96 32.63 27.21
CA GLN A 21 -38.34 32.38 25.90
C GLN A 21 -37.24 31.34 26.10
N VAL A 22 -37.42 30.15 25.51
CA VAL A 22 -36.35 29.17 25.41
C VAL A 22 -35.32 29.74 24.43
N MET A 23 -34.16 30.13 24.96
CA MET A 23 -33.00 30.47 24.13
C MET A 23 -32.40 29.17 23.59
N ALA A 24 -32.98 28.64 22.51
CA ALA A 24 -32.33 27.61 21.71
C ALA A 24 -31.34 28.33 20.79
N ASP A 25 -30.05 28.11 21.03
CA ASP A 25 -29.00 28.66 20.16
C ASP A 25 -28.99 27.86 18.86
N ARG A 26 -29.25 28.53 17.74
CA ARG A 26 -29.25 27.91 16.41
C ARG A 26 -27.80 27.79 15.98
N MET A 27 -27.22 26.60 16.16
CA MET A 27 -25.86 26.32 15.71
C MET A 27 -25.85 26.08 14.19
N GLY A 28 -25.68 27.16 13.43
CA GLY A 28 -25.59 27.10 11.98
C GLY A 28 -24.67 28.16 11.39
N SER A 29 -24.24 27.93 10.16
CA SER A 29 -23.56 28.87 9.28
C SER A 29 -24.21 28.81 7.90
N ASP A 30 -23.75 29.62 6.94
CA ASP A 30 -24.27 29.59 5.56
C ASP A 30 -24.08 28.22 4.86
N SER A 31 -23.25 27.32 5.42
CA SER A 31 -22.94 26.01 4.84
C SER A 31 -23.44 24.81 5.66
N TYR A 32 -23.94 24.99 6.88
CA TYR A 32 -24.49 23.88 7.67
C TYR A 32 -25.43 24.36 8.78
N GLU A 33 -26.37 23.51 9.19
CA GLU A 33 -27.26 23.74 10.31
C GLU A 33 -27.35 22.46 11.16
N PHE A 34 -27.07 22.59 12.46
CA PHE A 34 -27.24 21.49 13.41
C PHE A 34 -28.64 21.54 14.04
N VAL A 35 -29.45 20.54 13.73
CA VAL A 35 -30.85 20.44 14.19
C VAL A 35 -31.00 19.54 15.43
N PHE A 36 -29.90 18.93 15.91
CA PHE A 36 -29.90 18.04 17.08
C PHE A 36 -29.41 18.74 18.35
N THR A 37 -30.04 18.43 19.49
CA THR A 37 -29.81 19.07 20.80
C THR A 37 -28.57 18.57 21.55
N ASN A 38 -27.85 17.57 21.03
CA ASN A 38 -26.60 17.10 21.65
C ASN A 38 -25.59 16.63 20.58
N ILE A 39 -24.38 17.18 20.63
CA ILE A 39 -23.22 16.68 19.88
C ILE A 39 -22.40 15.81 20.85
N ASN A 40 -22.59 14.49 20.80
CA ASN A 40 -21.80 13.53 21.60
C ASN A 40 -20.48 13.18 20.89
N MET A 41 -19.78 14.18 20.37
CA MET A 41 -18.53 14.01 19.66
C MET A 41 -17.46 14.86 20.35
N GLY A 42 -16.34 14.24 20.71
CA GLY A 42 -15.25 14.90 21.40
C GLY A 42 -13.92 14.23 21.07
N GLY A 43 -12.84 14.99 21.17
CA GLY A 43 -11.48 14.49 21.02
C GLY A 43 -10.58 15.24 21.97
N ARG A 44 -9.74 14.53 22.73
CA ARG A 44 -8.75 15.17 23.60
C ARG A 44 -7.56 14.26 23.85
N THR A 45 -6.37 14.80 23.71
CA THR A 45 -5.15 14.21 24.28
C THR A 45 -5.16 14.48 25.78
N THR A 46 -5.28 13.44 26.58
CA THR A 46 -5.14 13.49 28.04
C THR A 46 -3.84 12.81 28.43
N GLY A 47 -3.16 13.27 29.48
CA GLY A 47 -1.87 12.71 29.82
C GLY A 47 -1.50 12.86 31.29
N SER A 48 -0.60 12.00 31.71
CA SER A 48 0.21 12.09 32.93
C SER A 48 1.67 12.30 32.52
N PRO A 49 2.60 12.57 33.45
CA PRO A 49 4.02 12.73 33.11
C PRO A 49 4.64 11.55 32.33
N ASN A 50 4.06 10.35 32.45
CA ASN A 50 4.63 9.13 31.88
C ASN A 50 3.84 8.57 30.69
N TYR A 51 2.60 9.03 30.46
CA TYR A 51 1.74 8.48 29.42
C TYR A 51 0.79 9.54 28.89
N THR A 52 0.63 9.58 27.58
CA THR A 52 -0.40 10.34 26.89
C THR A 52 -1.38 9.36 26.23
N LEU A 53 -2.66 9.67 26.33
CA LEU A 53 -3.78 8.92 25.77
C LEU A 53 -4.57 9.88 24.89
N ASP A 54 -4.69 9.54 23.61
CA ASP A 54 -5.63 10.20 22.72
C ASP A 54 -6.99 9.55 22.86
N MET A 55 -7.97 10.32 23.35
CA MET A 55 -9.35 9.85 23.49
C MET A 55 -10.21 10.47 22.40
N SER A 56 -10.94 9.65 21.66
CA SER A 56 -12.08 10.07 20.86
C SER A 56 -13.37 9.61 21.54
N LEU A 57 -14.30 10.53 21.73
CA LEU A 57 -15.66 10.30 22.20
C LEU A 57 -16.58 10.43 20.99
N GLY A 58 -17.35 9.40 20.69
CA GLY A 58 -18.19 9.32 19.49
C GLY A 58 -18.60 7.89 19.18
N GLN A 59 -19.20 7.68 18.00
CA GLN A 59 -19.65 6.35 17.59
C GLN A 59 -18.45 5.37 17.49
N THR A 60 -18.61 4.17 18.07
CA THR A 60 -17.57 3.11 18.17
C THR A 60 -17.18 2.48 16.84
N VAL A 61 -17.95 2.71 15.78
CA VAL A 61 -17.76 2.10 14.46
C VAL A 61 -17.20 3.15 13.51
N ALA A 62 -16.00 2.90 13.00
CA ALA A 62 -15.43 3.70 11.92
C ALA A 62 -16.13 3.36 10.60
N LYS A 63 -16.87 4.32 10.03
CA LYS A 63 -17.56 4.14 8.74
C LYS A 63 -17.77 5.48 8.03
N ARG A 64 -17.94 5.40 6.71
CA ARG A 64 -18.42 6.49 5.85
C ARG A 64 -19.91 6.28 5.64
N TRP A 65 -20.73 7.26 6.02
CA TRP A 65 -22.16 7.28 5.71
C TRP A 65 -22.43 8.37 4.69
N GLU A 66 -23.22 8.02 3.68
CA GLU A 66 -23.60 8.93 2.60
C GLU A 66 -25.11 8.89 2.44
N GLU A 67 -25.74 10.04 2.63
CA GLU A 67 -27.17 10.19 2.37
C GLU A 67 -27.48 11.65 2.00
N ASN A 68 -28.28 11.84 0.94
CA ASN A 68 -28.84 13.14 0.52
C ASN A 68 -27.85 14.32 0.51
N GLY A 69 -26.64 14.11 -0.05
CA GLY A 69 -25.64 15.17 -0.21
C GLY A 69 -24.77 15.46 1.03
N TYR A 70 -24.98 14.74 2.13
CA TYR A 70 -24.15 14.82 3.32
C TYR A 70 -23.23 13.61 3.42
N ILE A 71 -21.95 13.88 3.69
CA ILE A 71 -20.93 12.86 3.97
C ILE A 71 -20.54 13.00 5.43
N VAL A 72 -20.85 11.97 6.22
CA VAL A 72 -20.40 11.89 7.62
C VAL A 72 -19.33 10.83 7.73
N ARG A 73 -18.17 11.22 8.24
CA ARG A 73 -17.06 10.32 8.61
C ARG A 73 -16.95 10.32 10.12
N ALA A 74 -17.33 9.22 10.78
CA ALA A 74 -17.21 9.07 12.23
C ALA A 74 -16.27 7.90 12.59
N GLY A 75 -15.69 7.93 13.79
CA GLY A 75 -14.77 6.90 14.28
C GLY A 75 -13.30 7.03 13.84
N PHE A 76 -12.90 8.16 13.22
CA PHE A 76 -11.49 8.44 12.93
C PHE A 76 -10.76 8.89 14.20
N GLN A 77 -10.36 7.93 15.04
CA GLN A 77 -9.19 8.19 15.87
C GLN A 77 -8.02 8.25 14.88
N TYR A 78 -7.39 9.42 14.78
CA TYR A 78 -6.24 9.62 13.88
C TYR A 78 -5.20 8.55 14.20
N ILE A 79 -5.15 7.54 13.34
CA ILE A 79 -3.99 6.67 13.16
C ILE A 79 -2.91 7.63 12.65
N HIS A 80 -2.21 8.31 13.57
CA HIS A 80 -1.13 9.23 13.26
C HIS A 80 -0.17 8.51 12.33
N ILE A 81 -0.07 8.93 11.06
CA ILE A 81 0.77 8.29 10.05
C ILE A 81 2.21 8.50 10.51
N LEU A 82 2.77 7.52 11.21
CA LEU A 82 4.14 7.58 11.71
C LEU A 82 5.15 7.55 10.54
N TYR A 83 4.76 7.00 9.38
CA TYR A 83 5.50 7.04 8.12
C TYR A 83 4.58 6.70 6.92
N PRO A 84 4.75 7.35 5.75
CA PRO A 84 3.98 7.05 4.54
C PRO A 84 4.42 5.73 3.89
N PHE A 85 3.62 5.23 2.96
CA PHE A 85 4.07 4.17 2.04
C PHE A 85 5.24 4.68 1.21
N SER A 86 6.33 3.92 1.15
CA SER A 86 7.47 4.22 0.30
C SER A 86 8.03 2.94 -0.31
N PHE A 87 8.44 3.05 -1.57
CA PHE A 87 9.14 2.01 -2.32
C PHE A 87 10.36 2.64 -2.99
N GLU A 88 11.51 2.01 -2.85
CA GLU A 88 12.79 2.50 -3.36
C GLU A 88 13.60 1.33 -3.94
N LEU A 89 14.29 1.60 -5.05
CA LEU A 89 15.27 0.70 -5.66
C LEU A 89 16.65 1.33 -5.44
N SER A 90 17.64 0.52 -5.05
CA SER A 90 19.03 1.00 -4.88
C SER A 90 19.61 1.53 -6.18
N ASP A 91 19.24 0.89 -7.29
CA ASP A 91 19.78 1.13 -8.62
C ASP A 91 18.65 1.18 -9.64
N THR A 92 18.86 1.97 -10.69
CA THR A 92 17.90 2.14 -11.80
C THR A 92 18.40 1.54 -13.11
N THR A 93 19.63 1.04 -13.13
CA THR A 93 20.29 0.44 -14.28
C THR A 93 21.08 -0.77 -13.82
N LEU A 94 20.95 -1.89 -14.52
CA LEU A 94 21.79 -3.07 -14.37
C LEU A 94 22.61 -3.23 -15.66
N ASP A 95 23.93 -3.14 -15.55
CA ASP A 95 24.85 -3.30 -16.69
C ASP A 95 25.65 -4.59 -16.53
N PHE A 96 25.38 -5.57 -17.37
CA PHE A 96 26.08 -6.86 -17.39
C PHE A 96 27.40 -6.81 -18.16
N GLY A 97 27.75 -5.67 -18.77
CA GLY A 97 28.95 -5.50 -19.57
C GLY A 97 28.98 -6.38 -20.82
N THR A 98 30.16 -6.90 -21.16
CA THR A 98 30.34 -7.78 -22.32
C THR A 98 30.09 -9.23 -21.93
N LEU A 99 29.05 -9.82 -22.52
CA LEU A 99 28.68 -11.21 -22.28
C LEU A 99 29.58 -12.16 -23.07
N ILE A 100 30.04 -13.23 -22.41
CA ILE A 100 30.80 -14.31 -23.04
C ILE A 100 29.90 -15.56 -23.05
N PRO A 101 29.71 -16.22 -24.21
CA PRO A 101 28.91 -17.43 -24.28
C PRO A 101 29.32 -18.51 -23.28
N GLY A 102 28.32 -19.11 -22.62
CA GLY A 102 28.51 -20.13 -21.59
C GLY A 102 29.13 -19.64 -20.28
N THR A 103 29.27 -18.33 -20.09
CA THR A 103 29.76 -17.72 -18.84
C THR A 103 28.64 -16.88 -18.21
N PRO A 104 27.90 -17.41 -17.23
CA PRO A 104 26.83 -16.67 -16.58
C PRO A 104 27.36 -15.42 -15.86
N VAL A 105 26.64 -14.30 -15.99
CA VAL A 105 26.91 -13.04 -15.30
C VAL A 105 25.71 -12.67 -14.45
N THR A 106 25.94 -12.06 -13.28
CA THR A 106 24.89 -11.65 -12.35
C THR A 106 25.07 -10.21 -11.93
N GLU A 107 23.96 -9.48 -11.83
CA GLU A 107 23.90 -8.12 -11.30
C GLU A 107 22.80 -8.03 -10.24
N GLN A 108 22.93 -7.10 -9.30
CA GLN A 108 22.03 -7.00 -8.16
C GLN A 108 21.45 -5.60 -7.98
N LEU A 109 20.22 -5.55 -7.48
CA LEU A 109 19.63 -4.34 -6.93
C LEU A 109 18.84 -4.68 -5.67
N THR A 110 18.63 -3.69 -4.80
CA THR A 110 17.86 -3.86 -3.56
C THR A 110 16.55 -3.10 -3.66
N ALA A 111 15.43 -3.78 -3.44
CA ALA A 111 14.13 -3.17 -3.25
C ALA A 111 13.87 -2.96 -1.75
N THR A 112 13.56 -1.73 -1.38
CA THR A 112 13.23 -1.33 0.00
C THR A 112 11.79 -0.85 0.06
N ILE A 113 11.00 -1.42 0.97
CA ILE A 113 9.61 -1.05 1.19
C ILE A 113 9.33 -0.71 2.65
N THR A 114 8.56 0.36 2.83
CA THR A 114 7.99 0.77 4.11
C THR A 114 6.51 1.01 3.90
N HIS A 115 5.69 0.35 4.71
CA HIS A 115 4.24 0.42 4.63
C HIS A 115 3.61 0.26 6.02
N ARG A 116 2.54 1.02 6.27
CA ARG A 116 1.68 0.81 7.42
C ARG A 116 0.28 0.44 6.95
N GLY A 117 -0.23 -0.69 7.41
CA GLY A 117 -1.55 -1.18 7.02
C GLY A 117 -1.62 -2.70 7.05
N GLN A 118 -2.49 -3.26 6.22
CA GLN A 118 -2.76 -4.70 6.12
C GLN A 118 -1.79 -5.41 5.17
N GLY A 119 -0.63 -4.78 4.89
CA GLY A 119 0.43 -5.34 4.09
C GLY A 119 0.60 -4.71 2.73
N TYR A 120 1.32 -5.38 1.85
CA TYR A 120 1.71 -4.85 0.55
C TYR A 120 1.98 -5.99 -0.42
N GLU A 121 2.06 -5.65 -1.70
CA GLU A 121 2.59 -6.52 -2.74
C GLU A 121 3.48 -5.72 -3.67
N VAL A 122 4.57 -6.35 -4.10
CA VAL A 122 5.48 -5.82 -5.11
C VAL A 122 5.56 -6.82 -6.25
N MET A 123 5.32 -6.30 -7.45
CA MET A 123 5.35 -7.04 -8.69
C MET A 123 6.48 -6.53 -9.58
N VAL A 124 7.04 -7.44 -10.38
CA VAL A 124 8.03 -7.13 -11.41
C VAL A 124 7.58 -7.70 -12.76
N TYR A 125 7.93 -7.02 -13.84
CA TYR A 125 7.81 -7.52 -15.21
C TYR A 125 8.78 -6.78 -16.13
N GLN A 126 9.11 -7.40 -17.26
CA GLN A 126 9.88 -6.78 -18.33
C GLN A 126 8.94 -6.24 -19.41
N ASP A 127 9.29 -5.11 -20.03
CA ASP A 127 8.46 -4.54 -21.11
C ASP A 127 8.49 -5.42 -22.37
N HIS A 128 9.67 -5.94 -22.68
CA HIS A 128 9.93 -6.91 -23.74
C HIS A 128 11.12 -7.79 -23.32
N LYS A 129 11.36 -8.89 -24.03
CA LYS A 129 12.58 -9.69 -23.84
C LYS A 129 13.82 -8.81 -24.03
N LEU A 130 14.94 -9.24 -23.47
CA LEU A 130 16.20 -8.53 -23.61
C LEU A 130 16.64 -8.55 -25.08
N GLN A 131 16.41 -7.46 -25.80
CA GLN A 131 16.44 -7.42 -27.27
C GLN A 131 17.31 -6.28 -27.78
N THR A 132 17.76 -6.38 -29.03
CA THR A 132 18.48 -5.32 -29.73
C THR A 132 17.59 -4.10 -29.95
N PHE A 133 18.20 -2.94 -30.23
CA PHE A 133 17.47 -1.70 -30.46
C PHE A 133 16.44 -1.78 -31.61
N ASP A 134 16.71 -2.62 -32.61
CA ASP A 134 15.80 -2.87 -33.74
C ASP A 134 14.71 -3.90 -33.43
N GLY A 135 14.78 -4.60 -32.29
CA GLY A 135 13.82 -5.59 -31.83
C GLY A 135 13.80 -6.90 -32.63
N ASN A 136 14.77 -7.11 -33.53
CA ASN A 136 14.79 -8.29 -34.40
C ASN A 136 15.45 -9.51 -33.75
N THR A 137 16.35 -9.28 -32.79
CA THR A 137 17.03 -10.33 -32.05
C THR A 137 16.89 -10.11 -30.56
N TRP A 138 16.75 -11.20 -29.83
CA TRP A 138 16.54 -11.18 -28.39
C TRP A 138 17.24 -12.36 -27.73
N ILE A 139 17.48 -12.21 -26.44
CA ILE A 139 17.90 -13.27 -25.53
C ILE A 139 16.63 -13.81 -24.89
N GLU A 140 16.46 -15.13 -24.97
CA GLU A 140 15.32 -15.83 -24.37
C GLU A 140 15.33 -15.74 -22.85
N ASP A 141 14.16 -15.86 -22.23
CA ASP A 141 14.09 -15.99 -20.77
C ASP A 141 14.55 -17.39 -20.36
N THR A 142 15.14 -17.51 -19.17
CA THR A 142 15.71 -18.78 -18.69
C THR A 142 14.62 -19.85 -18.52
N ALA A 143 14.93 -21.08 -18.95
CA ALA A 143 14.13 -22.27 -18.64
C ALA A 143 14.63 -23.01 -17.39
N CYS A 144 15.62 -22.44 -16.69
CA CYS A 144 16.31 -23.05 -15.55
C CYS A 144 16.92 -24.43 -15.88
N ASP A 145 17.50 -25.12 -14.91
CA ASP A 145 18.08 -26.46 -15.12
C ASP A 145 16.99 -27.51 -15.36
N ASN A 146 15.77 -27.22 -14.93
CA ASN A 146 14.58 -28.03 -15.10
C ASN A 146 13.49 -27.16 -15.73
N PRO A 147 12.86 -27.58 -16.86
CA PRO A 147 11.94 -26.76 -17.65
C PRO A 147 10.59 -26.47 -16.97
N TYR A 148 10.50 -26.57 -15.66
CA TYR A 148 9.29 -26.27 -14.87
C TYR A 148 9.32 -24.89 -14.23
N CYS A 149 10.42 -24.11 -14.34
CA CYS A 149 10.33 -22.72 -13.92
C CYS A 149 9.48 -21.91 -14.89
N ASP A 150 8.69 -21.03 -14.32
CA ASP A 150 7.86 -20.08 -15.02
C ASP A 150 7.83 -18.76 -14.25
N ALA A 151 7.00 -17.84 -14.72
CA ALA A 151 6.83 -16.52 -14.13
C ALA A 151 6.53 -16.55 -12.61
N ASP A 152 5.84 -17.59 -12.13
CA ASP A 152 5.36 -17.74 -10.75
C ASP A 152 6.14 -18.80 -9.95
N THR A 153 6.96 -19.61 -10.62
CA THR A 153 7.65 -20.77 -10.05
C THR A 153 9.16 -20.69 -10.27
N ALA A 154 9.93 -20.49 -9.19
CA ALA A 154 11.38 -20.55 -9.25
C ALA A 154 11.90 -21.99 -9.23
N GLU A 155 12.91 -22.27 -10.06
CA GLU A 155 13.66 -23.53 -10.03
C GLU A 155 15.17 -23.30 -10.06
N SER A 156 15.93 -24.35 -9.75
CA SER A 156 17.39 -24.30 -9.76
C SER A 156 17.94 -23.92 -11.14
N TRP A 157 18.86 -22.96 -11.18
CA TRP A 157 19.65 -22.62 -12.37
C TRP A 157 21.13 -22.51 -11.99
N ILE A 158 21.81 -23.65 -11.97
CA ILE A 158 23.23 -23.80 -11.64
C ILE A 158 24.04 -24.09 -12.90
N SER A 159 23.46 -24.81 -13.86
CA SER A 159 24.14 -25.22 -15.09
C SER A 159 24.51 -24.02 -15.98
N SER A 160 25.77 -23.94 -16.38
CA SER A 160 26.24 -22.98 -17.39
C SER A 160 25.86 -23.37 -18.82
N ALA A 161 25.30 -24.57 -19.02
CA ALA A 161 24.75 -25.01 -20.30
C ALA A 161 23.29 -24.59 -20.50
N VAL A 162 22.68 -23.94 -19.51
CA VAL A 162 21.35 -23.34 -19.61
C VAL A 162 21.50 -21.84 -19.82
N TYR A 163 20.85 -21.36 -20.87
CA TYR A 163 20.94 -19.98 -21.34
C TYR A 163 19.63 -19.25 -21.08
N GLY A 164 19.73 -17.93 -21.04
CA GLY A 164 18.61 -17.01 -20.98
C GLY A 164 18.82 -15.89 -19.97
N PHE A 165 17.72 -15.22 -19.65
CA PHE A 165 17.65 -14.13 -18.69
C PHE A 165 16.60 -14.41 -17.61
N GLY A 166 16.93 -14.12 -16.35
CA GLY A 166 16.03 -14.38 -15.23
C GLY A 166 16.50 -13.72 -13.94
N TYR A 167 15.77 -13.96 -12.85
CA TYR A 167 16.07 -13.36 -11.55
C TYR A 167 15.80 -14.29 -10.37
N ASN A 168 16.58 -14.06 -9.32
CA ASN A 168 16.37 -14.60 -7.99
C ASN A 168 16.05 -13.45 -7.04
N VAL A 169 15.31 -13.73 -5.97
CA VAL A 169 15.09 -12.75 -4.90
C VAL A 169 15.39 -13.39 -3.55
N THR A 170 16.10 -12.67 -2.69
CA THR A 170 16.36 -13.05 -1.30
C THR A 170 16.03 -11.90 -0.35
N GLY A 171 15.76 -12.21 0.91
CA GLY A 171 15.48 -11.21 1.94
C GLY A 171 14.08 -11.31 2.51
N HIS A 172 13.48 -10.17 2.82
CA HIS A 172 12.20 -10.12 3.53
C HIS A 172 11.00 -10.32 2.61
N ASP A 173 9.98 -11.03 3.11
CA ASP A 173 8.65 -11.09 2.49
C ASP A 173 8.65 -11.60 1.03
N VAL A 174 9.71 -12.33 0.64
CA VAL A 174 9.88 -12.90 -0.71
C VAL A 174 8.99 -14.13 -0.89
N SER A 175 8.51 -14.36 -2.10
CA SER A 175 7.75 -15.56 -2.47
C SER A 175 8.48 -16.86 -2.07
N ALA A 176 7.70 -17.83 -1.59
CA ALA A 176 8.23 -19.03 -0.93
C ALA A 176 9.00 -19.99 -1.86
N ASP A 177 8.73 -19.95 -3.16
CA ASP A 177 9.34 -20.76 -4.21
C ASP A 177 10.83 -20.47 -4.41
N PHE A 178 11.30 -19.23 -4.15
CA PHE A 178 12.74 -18.94 -4.12
C PHE A 178 13.48 -19.69 -3.00
N ASN A 179 12.75 -20.20 -2.00
CA ASN A 179 13.25 -21.02 -0.89
C ASN A 179 14.45 -20.43 -0.13
N GLY A 180 14.65 -19.11 -0.22
CA GLY A 180 15.85 -18.42 0.29
C GLY A 180 17.17 -18.90 -0.33
N SER A 181 17.12 -19.66 -1.42
CA SER A 181 18.29 -20.16 -2.13
C SER A 181 18.77 -19.13 -3.15
N ALA A 182 20.08 -18.96 -3.27
CA ALA A 182 20.68 -18.12 -4.31
C ALA A 182 20.62 -18.78 -5.70
N ASP A 183 20.28 -20.07 -5.77
CA ASP A 183 20.31 -20.85 -7.00
C ASP A 183 18.94 -20.97 -7.68
N TYR A 184 17.87 -20.45 -7.07
CA TYR A 184 16.49 -20.61 -7.58
C TYR A 184 16.08 -19.36 -8.35
N PHE A 185 15.81 -19.50 -9.64
CA PHE A 185 15.52 -18.37 -10.52
C PHE A 185 14.15 -18.53 -11.16
N ARG A 186 13.51 -17.38 -11.43
CA ARG A 186 12.36 -17.28 -12.33
C ARG A 186 12.78 -16.60 -13.64
N PRO A 187 12.21 -16.97 -14.78
CA PRO A 187 12.22 -16.12 -15.96
C PRO A 187 11.50 -14.79 -15.70
N PHE A 188 11.90 -13.73 -16.38
CA PHE A 188 11.14 -12.49 -16.37
C PHE A 188 9.86 -12.62 -17.20
N SER A 189 8.72 -12.24 -16.65
CA SER A 189 7.45 -12.21 -17.38
C SER A 189 7.20 -10.87 -18.05
N THR A 190 6.46 -10.85 -19.16
CA THR A 190 5.93 -9.63 -19.78
C THR A 190 4.65 -9.12 -19.11
N SER A 191 4.13 -9.86 -18.14
CA SER A 191 3.00 -9.46 -17.29
C SER A 191 3.46 -9.31 -15.83
N PRO A 192 2.88 -8.39 -15.05
CA PRO A 192 3.25 -8.20 -13.64
C PRO A 192 3.10 -9.50 -12.83
N VAL A 193 4.16 -9.89 -12.14
CA VAL A 193 4.16 -11.05 -11.25
C VAL A 193 4.69 -10.67 -9.88
N THR A 194 4.02 -11.13 -8.84
CA THR A 194 4.39 -10.87 -7.44
C THR A 194 5.63 -11.67 -7.07
N PHE A 195 6.59 -10.98 -6.47
CA PHE A 195 7.80 -11.60 -5.90
C PHE A 195 8.01 -11.24 -4.43
N MET A 196 7.32 -10.20 -3.93
CA MET A 196 7.37 -9.78 -2.54
C MET A 196 5.95 -9.46 -2.06
N GLU A 197 5.53 -10.04 -0.96
CA GLU A 197 4.24 -9.74 -0.35
C GLU A 197 4.23 -9.93 1.17
N SER A 198 3.45 -9.08 1.83
CA SER A 198 3.20 -9.22 3.26
C SER A 198 1.75 -8.90 3.56
N SER A 199 1.21 -9.48 4.62
CA SER A 199 -0.10 -9.12 5.21
C SER A 199 0.05 -8.25 6.47
N GLN A 200 1.29 -7.87 6.82
CA GLN A 200 1.61 -7.16 8.04
C GLN A 200 2.18 -5.77 7.72
N ALA A 201 2.12 -4.87 8.70
CA ALA A 201 2.84 -3.62 8.62
C ALA A 201 4.36 -3.88 8.49
N ALA A 202 5.02 -3.11 7.65
CA ALA A 202 6.40 -3.31 7.24
C ALA A 202 7.19 -2.01 7.36
N ARG A 203 8.38 -2.08 7.94
CA ARG A 203 9.29 -0.94 8.02
C ARG A 203 10.66 -1.37 7.56
N ASN A 204 11.21 -0.66 6.57
CA ASN A 204 12.53 -0.92 5.99
C ASN A 204 12.72 -2.40 5.63
N ARG A 205 11.70 -3.03 5.04
CA ARG A 205 11.83 -4.40 4.54
C ARG A 205 12.63 -4.36 3.26
N GLN A 206 13.67 -5.17 3.20
CA GLN A 206 14.62 -5.19 2.08
C GLN A 206 14.66 -6.57 1.45
N SER A 207 14.59 -6.60 0.13
CA SER A 207 14.83 -7.77 -0.70
C SER A 207 15.88 -7.46 -1.76
N VAL A 208 16.85 -8.35 -1.92
CA VAL A 208 17.90 -8.26 -2.94
C VAL A 208 17.44 -9.08 -4.14
N ILE A 209 17.30 -8.40 -5.28
CA ILE A 209 16.98 -9.00 -6.57
C ILE A 209 18.30 -9.23 -7.28
N THR A 210 18.60 -10.49 -7.60
CA THR A 210 19.78 -10.90 -8.38
C THR A 210 19.33 -11.28 -9.78
N ALA A 211 19.58 -10.43 -10.76
CA ALA A 211 19.35 -10.75 -12.15
C ALA A 211 20.54 -11.55 -12.70
N LYS A 212 20.26 -12.59 -13.48
CA LYS A 212 21.27 -13.50 -14.06
C LYS A 212 21.03 -13.64 -15.55
N ILE A 213 22.12 -13.61 -16.30
CA ILE A 213 22.12 -13.80 -17.75
C ILE A 213 23.21 -14.79 -18.16
N ASN A 214 22.88 -15.66 -19.12
CA ASN A 214 23.85 -16.52 -19.78
C ASN A 214 23.44 -16.68 -21.24
N ILE A 215 24.40 -16.58 -22.18
CA ILE A 215 24.11 -16.63 -23.61
C ILE A 215 24.75 -17.84 -24.26
N ASP A 216 24.14 -18.35 -25.32
CA ASP A 216 24.72 -19.39 -26.15
C ASP A 216 25.70 -18.81 -27.19
N ASN A 217 26.38 -19.69 -27.91
CA ASN A 217 27.38 -19.33 -28.93
C ASN A 217 26.78 -18.94 -30.29
N THR A 218 25.47 -19.09 -30.46
CA THR A 218 24.69 -18.71 -31.64
C THR A 218 24.02 -17.34 -31.49
N GLN A 219 23.97 -16.79 -30.28
CA GLN A 219 23.46 -15.45 -30.01
C GLN A 219 24.20 -14.41 -30.86
N GLU A 220 23.44 -13.60 -31.59
CA GLU A 220 24.03 -12.56 -32.45
C GLU A 220 24.77 -11.50 -31.63
N ALA A 221 25.87 -10.98 -32.18
CA ALA A 221 26.60 -9.90 -31.53
C ALA A 221 25.80 -8.59 -31.61
N GLY A 222 25.64 -7.92 -30.47
CA GLY A 222 24.88 -6.66 -30.41
C GLY A 222 24.76 -6.11 -29.00
N THR A 223 24.14 -4.94 -28.89
CA THR A 223 23.73 -4.36 -27.61
C THR A 223 22.27 -4.72 -27.37
N TYR A 224 22.02 -5.38 -26.25
CA TYR A 224 20.69 -5.81 -25.84
C TYR A 224 20.22 -5.00 -24.64
N GLN A 225 18.93 -4.69 -24.60
CA GLN A 225 18.33 -3.92 -23.52
C GLN A 225 16.89 -4.38 -23.26
N THR A 226 16.43 -4.15 -22.04
CA THR A 226 15.02 -4.20 -21.65
C THR A 226 14.78 -3.25 -20.49
N VAL A 227 13.51 -2.92 -20.23
CA VAL A 227 13.09 -2.13 -19.07
C VAL A 227 12.36 -3.04 -18.11
N LEU A 228 12.90 -3.20 -16.90
CA LEU A 228 12.20 -3.84 -15.79
C LEU A 228 11.31 -2.81 -15.11
N ARG A 229 10.03 -3.14 -14.97
CA ARG A 229 9.03 -2.30 -14.30
C ARG A 229 8.61 -2.95 -13.00
N PHE A 230 8.63 -2.13 -11.95
CA PHE A 230 8.21 -2.52 -10.61
C PHE A 230 6.93 -1.81 -10.23
N ILE A 231 5.96 -2.56 -9.70
CA ILE A 231 4.70 -2.02 -9.20
C ILE A 231 4.61 -2.40 -7.73
N ALA A 232 4.58 -1.40 -6.85
CA ALA A 232 4.40 -1.60 -5.41
C ALA A 232 3.02 -1.09 -5.00
N LEU A 233 2.16 -1.97 -4.48
CA LEU A 233 0.80 -1.67 -4.08
C LEU A 233 0.61 -1.84 -2.56
N PRO A 234 0.15 -0.80 -1.84
CA PRO A 234 -0.28 -0.94 -0.46
C PRO A 234 -1.63 -1.67 -0.38
N LYS A 235 -1.77 -2.62 0.55
CA LYS A 235 -3.04 -3.29 0.88
C LYS A 235 -3.75 -2.52 2.01
N PHE A 236 -5.06 -2.31 1.89
CA PHE A 236 -5.89 -1.53 2.84
C PHE A 236 -6.96 -2.39 3.51
#